data_AF-A0AAU5KR03-F1
#
_entry.id   AF-A0AAU5KR03-F1
#
_cell.length_a   1.000
_cell.length_b   1.000
_cell.length_c   1.000
_cell.angle_alpha   90.00
_cell.angle_beta   90.00
_cell.angle_gamma   90.00
#
_symmetry.space_group_name_H-M   'P 1'
#
loop_
_entity.id
_entity.type
_entity.pdbx_description
1 polymer ?
#
loop_
_entity_poly.entity_id
_entity_poly.type
_entity_poly.pdbx_seq_one_letter_code
_entity_poly.pdbx_strand_id
1 'polypeptide(L)'
;MTTTVETPTLPPAASSARVLLPYQPQSASAARRLVRTTLRGWGLDDLVEAGELIVSELAGNASKTGCQRKMTVAVERITGRCVRISVRDGSRALPCLIDAGLAAVSGRGMALVHHLTGGHWGVTLEPLGKTVHADLRTRPT
;
A
#
# COMPACT_ATOMS: atom_id res chain seq x y z
N MET A 1 -1.16 41.51 -32.47
CA MET A 1 -0.63 41.10 -31.16
C MET A 1 -1.38 39.85 -30.76
N THR A 2 -0.78 38.69 -30.94
CA THR A 2 -1.45 37.39 -30.73
C THR A 2 -0.84 36.76 -29.49
N THR A 3 -1.57 36.80 -28.39
CA THR A 3 -1.13 36.20 -27.12
C THR A 3 -1.39 34.70 -27.19
N THR A 4 -0.34 33.91 -27.37
CA THR A 4 -0.36 32.46 -27.16
C THR A 4 -0.61 32.20 -25.68
N VAL A 5 -1.74 31.57 -25.36
CA VAL A 5 -2.00 31.01 -24.03
C VAL A 5 -1.21 29.72 -23.94
N GLU A 6 -0.09 29.73 -23.21
CA GLU A 6 0.59 28.52 -22.80
C GLU A 6 -0.32 27.73 -21.86
N THR A 7 -0.80 26.59 -22.35
CA THR A 7 -1.39 25.55 -21.50
C THR A 7 -0.33 25.10 -20.51
N PRO A 8 -0.55 25.15 -19.19
CA PRO A 8 0.43 24.63 -18.25
C PRO A 8 0.53 23.12 -18.44
N THR A 9 1.68 22.67 -18.96
CA THR A 9 2.02 21.25 -19.04
C THR A 9 2.15 20.71 -17.63
N LEU A 10 1.06 20.19 -17.08
CA LEU A 10 1.08 19.42 -15.85
C LEU A 10 2.08 18.26 -16.03
N PRO A 11 3.00 18.02 -15.08
CA PRO A 11 3.75 16.77 -15.06
C PRO A 11 2.74 15.60 -15.11
N PRO A 12 3.06 14.44 -15.74
CA PRO A 12 2.13 13.32 -15.80
C PRO A 12 1.63 13.07 -14.38
N ALA A 13 0.34 13.30 -14.14
CA ALA A 13 -0.22 13.31 -12.80
C ALA A 13 0.26 12.05 -12.08
N ALA A 14 0.98 12.23 -10.98
CA ALA A 14 1.38 11.13 -10.10
C ALA A 14 0.13 10.30 -9.82
N SER A 15 -0.01 9.18 -10.51
CA SER A 15 -1.24 8.43 -10.51
C SER A 15 -1.33 7.82 -9.12
N SER A 16 -2.27 8.30 -8.32
CA SER A 16 -2.45 7.85 -6.95
C SER A 16 -3.92 7.71 -6.62
N ALA A 17 -4.23 6.73 -5.78
CA ALA A 17 -5.56 6.47 -5.27
C ALA A 17 -5.47 6.19 -3.77
N ARG A 18 -6.43 6.69 -2.99
CA ARG A 18 -6.45 6.47 -1.55
C ARG A 18 -7.87 6.34 -1.01
N VAL A 19 -8.00 5.65 0.13
CA VAL A 19 -9.27 5.50 0.84
C VAL A 19 -9.04 5.52 2.34
N LEU A 20 -9.99 6.12 3.07
CA LEU A 20 -10.05 6.12 4.53
C LEU A 20 -10.94 4.97 5.00
N LEU A 21 -10.42 4.10 5.85
CA LEU A 21 -11.11 2.89 6.31
C LEU A 21 -11.13 2.81 7.83
N PRO A 22 -12.21 2.27 8.43
CA PRO A 22 -12.23 1.95 9.85
C PRO A 22 -11.28 0.78 10.18
N TYR A 23 -10.94 0.59 11.44
CA TYR A 23 -10.14 -0.55 11.92
C TYR A 23 -11.04 -1.78 12.13
N GLN A 24 -11.56 -2.32 11.03
CA GLN A 24 -12.50 -3.44 11.04
C GLN A 24 -12.05 -4.52 10.04
N PRO A 25 -12.35 -5.81 10.26
CA PRO A 25 -11.97 -6.89 9.35
C PRO A 25 -12.42 -6.66 7.90
N GLN A 26 -13.58 -6.01 7.69
CA GLN A 26 -14.14 -5.69 6.38
C GLN A 26 -13.27 -4.69 5.60
N SER A 27 -12.44 -3.90 6.27
CA SER A 27 -11.55 -2.93 5.64
C SER A 27 -10.50 -3.58 4.76
N ALA A 28 -10.09 -4.83 5.02
CA ALA A 28 -9.19 -5.57 4.13
C ALA A 28 -9.82 -5.78 2.74
N SER A 29 -11.13 -6.07 2.67
CA SER A 29 -11.84 -6.20 1.39
C SER A 29 -11.90 -4.88 0.62
N ALA A 30 -12.21 -3.78 1.32
CA ALA A 30 -12.23 -2.46 0.71
C ALA A 30 -10.83 -2.01 0.21
N ALA A 31 -9.78 -2.32 0.97
CA ALA A 31 -8.40 -2.05 0.62
C ALA A 31 -7.96 -2.84 -0.62
N ARG A 32 -8.27 -4.14 -0.68
CA ARG A 32 -8.02 -4.97 -1.88
C ARG A 32 -8.74 -4.42 -3.11
N ARG A 33 -10.00 -4.02 -2.98
CA ARG A 33 -10.76 -3.43 -4.08
C ARG A 33 -10.11 -2.15 -4.60
N LEU A 34 -9.65 -1.26 -3.71
CA LEU A 34 -8.89 -0.07 -4.13
C LEU A 34 -7.66 -0.45 -4.96
N VAL A 35 -6.83 -1.36 -4.45
CA VAL A 35 -5.61 -1.81 -5.13
C VAL A 35 -5.93 -2.42 -6.49
N ARG A 36 -6.85 -3.39 -6.55
CA ARG A 36 -7.26 -4.04 -7.79
C ARG A 36 -7.75 -3.05 -8.84
N THR A 37 -8.70 -2.19 -8.49
CA THR A 37 -9.28 -1.22 -9.44
C THR A 37 -8.22 -0.23 -9.92
N THR A 38 -7.33 0.21 -9.03
CA THR A 38 -6.28 1.17 -9.37
C THR A 38 -5.24 0.55 -10.30
N LEU A 39 -4.72 -0.64 -9.98
CA LEU A 39 -3.69 -1.30 -10.80
C LEU A 39 -4.23 -1.70 -12.17
N ARG A 40 -5.46 -2.22 -12.25
CA ARG A 40 -6.13 -2.49 -13.54
C ARG A 40 -6.34 -1.21 -14.35
N GLY A 41 -6.76 -0.13 -13.70
CA GLY A 41 -6.89 1.18 -14.34
C GLY A 41 -5.57 1.73 -14.89
N TRP A 42 -4.43 1.27 -14.38
CA TRP A 42 -3.10 1.62 -14.88
C TRP A 42 -2.50 0.60 -15.85
N GLY A 43 -3.22 -0.49 -16.16
CA GLY A 43 -2.73 -1.58 -17.01
C GLY A 43 -1.62 -2.42 -16.37
N LEU A 44 -1.58 -2.51 -15.03
CA LEU A 44 -0.60 -3.27 -14.25
C LEU A 44 -1.24 -4.54 -13.66
N ASP A 45 -1.90 -5.33 -14.50
CA ASP A 45 -2.63 -6.52 -14.10
C ASP A 45 -1.75 -7.60 -13.44
N ASP A 46 -0.48 -7.67 -13.83
CA ASP A 46 0.53 -8.56 -13.26
C ASP A 46 0.81 -8.29 -11.78
N LEU A 47 0.54 -7.07 -11.31
CA LEU A 47 0.75 -6.65 -9.92
C LEU A 47 -0.47 -6.84 -9.02
N VAL A 48 -1.64 -7.17 -9.59
CA VAL A 48 -2.91 -7.15 -8.85
C VAL A 48 -2.92 -8.16 -7.71
N GLU A 49 -2.54 -9.42 -7.97
CA GLU A 49 -2.57 -10.48 -6.96
C GLU A 49 -1.60 -10.17 -5.80
N ALA A 50 -0.35 -9.85 -6.12
CA ALA A 50 0.65 -9.49 -5.13
C ALA A 50 0.25 -8.23 -4.35
N GLY A 51 -0.31 -7.22 -5.02
CA GLY A 51 -0.77 -6.00 -4.38
C GLY A 51 -1.92 -6.22 -3.40
N GLU A 52 -2.88 -7.09 -3.75
CA GLU A 52 -3.98 -7.45 -2.86
C GLU A 52 -3.54 -8.22 -1.61
N LEU A 53 -2.54 -9.09 -1.75
CA LEU A 53 -1.92 -9.78 -0.62
C LEU A 53 -1.21 -8.77 0.30
N ILE A 54 -0.35 -7.92 -0.26
CA ILE A 54 0.38 -6.88 0.48
C ILE A 54 -0.60 -6.01 1.27
N VAL A 55 -1.64 -5.47 0.62
CA VAL A 55 -2.56 -4.56 1.30
C VAL A 55 -3.39 -5.26 2.38
N SER A 56 -3.69 -6.56 2.20
CA SER A 56 -4.38 -7.35 3.22
C SER A 56 -3.53 -7.55 4.47
N GLU A 57 -2.24 -7.82 4.29
CA GLU A 57 -1.30 -7.94 5.42
C GLU A 57 -1.11 -6.60 6.14
N LEU A 58 -0.92 -5.51 5.39
CA LEU A 58 -0.75 -4.18 5.98
C LEU A 58 -2.01 -3.70 6.71
N ALA A 59 -3.19 -3.81 6.09
CA ALA A 59 -4.47 -3.43 6.70
C ALA A 59 -4.86 -4.33 7.87
N GLY A 60 -4.55 -5.63 7.78
CA GLY A 60 -4.73 -6.59 8.86
C GLY A 60 -3.85 -6.27 10.07
N ASN A 61 -2.59 -5.91 9.84
CA ASN A 61 -1.68 -5.47 10.90
C ASN A 61 -2.14 -4.16 11.55
N ALA A 62 -2.57 -3.18 10.76
CA ALA A 62 -3.14 -1.94 11.28
C ALA A 62 -4.38 -2.23 12.15
N SER A 63 -5.30 -3.08 11.68
CA SER A 63 -6.54 -3.44 12.39
C SER A 63 -6.30 -4.07 13.77
N LYS A 64 -5.20 -4.81 13.94
CA LYS A 64 -4.82 -5.45 15.22
C LYS A 64 -4.34 -4.46 16.29
N THR A 65 -4.01 -3.23 15.92
CA THR A 65 -3.51 -2.21 16.88
C THR A 65 -4.59 -1.67 17.82
N GLY A 66 -5.88 -1.93 17.52
CA GLY A 66 -7.00 -1.43 18.34
C GLY A 66 -7.23 0.09 18.26
N CYS A 67 -6.59 0.78 17.32
CA CYS A 67 -6.77 2.22 17.13
C CYS A 67 -8.22 2.54 16.73
N GLN A 68 -8.82 3.54 17.37
CA GLN A 68 -10.23 3.96 17.15
C GLN A 68 -10.39 5.03 16.04
N ARG A 69 -9.29 5.40 15.36
CA ARG A 69 -9.32 6.36 14.25
C ARG A 69 -9.66 5.65 12.94
N LYS A 70 -9.40 6.28 11.79
CA LYS A 70 -9.41 5.64 10.48
C LYS A 70 -7.97 5.44 10.01
N MET A 71 -7.71 4.34 9.33
CA MET A 71 -6.47 4.13 8.58
C MET A 71 -6.63 4.65 7.16
N THR A 72 -5.56 5.13 6.56
CA THR A 72 -5.53 5.53 5.15
C THR A 72 -4.76 4.49 4.37
N VAL A 73 -5.41 3.89 3.38
CA VAL A 73 -4.75 3.01 2.40
C VAL A 73 -4.50 3.82 1.14
N ALA A 74 -3.29 3.78 0.59
CA ALA A 74 -2.95 4.45 -0.65
C ALA A 74 -2.17 3.54 -1.60
N VAL A 75 -2.32 3.81 -2.90
CA VAL A 75 -1.57 3.22 -3.99
C VAL A 75 -1.03 4.37 -4.82
N GLU A 76 0.29 4.39 -5.02
CA GLU A 76 0.99 5.47 -5.71
C GLU A 76 1.88 4.89 -6.80
N ARG A 77 1.76 5.41 -8.02
CA ARG A 77 2.66 5.03 -9.12
C ARG A 77 3.97 5.80 -8.98
N ILE A 78 5.02 5.10 -8.56
CA ILE A 78 6.37 5.69 -8.37
C ILE A 78 7.09 5.79 -9.71
N THR A 79 7.00 4.73 -10.52
CA THR A 79 7.52 4.70 -11.90
C THR A 79 6.56 3.94 -12.81
N GLY A 80 6.90 3.84 -14.10
CA GLY A 80 6.13 3.01 -15.04
C GLY A 80 5.96 1.55 -14.61
N ARG A 81 6.90 1.02 -13.81
CA ARG A 81 7.01 -0.38 -13.40
C ARG A 81 7.05 -0.59 -11.88
N CYS A 82 6.86 0.46 -11.09
CA CYS A 82 6.94 0.41 -9.64
C CYS A 82 5.74 1.14 -9.03
N VAL A 83 5.04 0.45 -8.14
CA VAL A 83 3.91 0.99 -7.39
C VAL A 83 4.19 0.86 -5.90
N ARG A 84 3.86 1.91 -5.14
CA ARG A 84 3.92 1.89 -3.68
C ARG A 84 2.52 1.66 -3.15
N ILE A 85 2.37 0.64 -2.30
CA ILE A 85 1.17 0.39 -1.52
C ILE A 85 1.49 0.80 -0.09
N SER A 86 0.67 1.66 0.51
CA SER A 86 0.90 2.15 1.86
C SER A 86 -0.35 2.09 2.72
N VAL A 87 -0.14 1.86 4.02
CA VAL A 87 -1.15 1.96 5.06
C VAL A 87 -0.63 2.89 6.14
N ARG A 88 -1.28 4.04 6.27
CA ARG A 88 -1.09 4.97 7.37
C ARG A 88 -2.08 4.64 8.47
N ASP A 89 -1.57 4.37 9.65
CA ASP A 89 -2.38 4.04 10.81
C ASP A 89 -2.01 4.97 11.99
N GLY A 90 -3.00 5.29 12.83
CA GLY A 90 -2.85 6.19 13.97
C GLY A 90 -2.12 5.59 15.18
N SER A 91 -1.55 4.39 15.06
CA SER A 91 -0.79 3.72 16.10
C SER A 91 0.71 3.79 15.82
N ARG A 92 1.51 4.04 16.85
CA ARG A 92 2.98 3.98 16.75
C ARG A 92 3.54 2.56 16.94
N ALA A 93 2.69 1.56 17.20
CA ALA A 93 3.12 0.17 17.35
C ALA A 93 3.70 -0.35 16.03
N LEU A 94 5.00 -0.66 16.00
CA LEU A 94 5.68 -1.10 14.78
C LEU A 94 5.17 -2.48 14.32
N PRO A 95 5.15 -2.77 13.00
CA PRO A 95 4.91 -4.11 12.50
C PRO A 95 6.01 -5.04 13.00
N CYS A 96 5.65 -6.09 13.73
CA CYS A 96 6.60 -7.14 14.09
C CYS A 96 6.85 -8.02 12.87
N LEU A 97 8.09 -8.04 12.37
CA LEU A 97 8.56 -9.09 11.47
C LEU A 97 8.89 -10.30 12.34
N ILE A 98 7.95 -11.23 12.42
CA ILE A 98 8.14 -12.47 13.17
C ILE A 98 8.51 -13.52 12.13
N ASP A 99 9.67 -14.16 12.31
CA ASP A 99 10.03 -15.36 11.55
C ASP A 99 9.15 -16.52 12.04
N ALA A 100 7.93 -16.54 11.52
CA ALA A 100 6.88 -17.44 11.92
C ALA A 100 7.17 -18.82 11.31
N GLY A 101 7.78 -19.70 12.11
CA GLY A 101 7.96 -21.12 11.78
C GLY A 101 6.66 -21.77 11.27
N LEU A 102 6.78 -22.94 10.65
CA LEU A 102 5.73 -23.61 9.87
C LEU A 102 4.37 -23.82 10.59
N ALA A 103 4.32 -23.71 11.93
CA ALA A 103 3.10 -23.85 12.74
C ALA A 103 2.48 -22.52 13.25
N ALA A 104 3.11 -21.36 13.02
CA ALA A 104 2.61 -20.09 13.56
C ALA A 104 1.50 -19.47 12.68
N VAL A 105 0.32 -19.28 13.29
CA VAL A 105 -0.91 -18.71 12.68
C VAL A 105 -0.84 -17.17 12.55
N SER A 106 0.11 -16.53 13.23
CA SER A 106 0.36 -15.08 13.18
C SER A 106 1.85 -14.79 13.00
N GLY A 107 2.20 -13.77 12.22
CA GLY A 107 3.60 -13.30 12.07
C GLY A 107 4.16 -13.37 10.65
N ARG A 108 3.53 -14.14 9.74
CA ARG A 108 3.99 -14.29 8.35
C ARG A 108 3.78 -13.07 7.47
N GLY A 109 2.91 -12.12 7.87
CA GLY A 109 2.46 -11.04 7.00
C GLY A 109 3.59 -10.19 6.45
N MET A 110 4.51 -9.74 7.32
CA MET A 110 5.65 -8.94 6.86
C MET A 110 6.71 -9.76 6.14
N ALA A 111 6.85 -11.06 6.41
CA ALA A 111 7.72 -11.95 5.65
C ALA A 111 7.20 -12.15 4.22
N LEU A 112 5.88 -12.28 4.05
CA LEU A 112 5.22 -12.32 2.74
C LEU A 112 5.41 -10.99 2.00
N VAL A 113 5.19 -9.85 2.66
CA VAL A 113 5.45 -8.54 2.07
C VAL A 113 6.91 -8.42 1.65
N HIS A 114 7.85 -8.82 2.51
CA HIS A 114 9.28 -8.82 2.20
C HIS A 114 9.61 -9.67 0.97
N HIS A 115 9.07 -10.88 0.88
CA HIS A 115 9.31 -11.76 -0.27
C HIS A 115 8.73 -11.17 -1.57
N LEU A 116 7.49 -10.66 -1.54
CA LEU A 116 6.82 -10.11 -2.72
C LEU A 116 7.47 -8.83 -3.24
N THR A 117 8.06 -8.01 -2.36
CA THR A 117 8.75 -6.77 -2.76
C THR A 117 10.25 -6.93 -2.93
N GLY A 118 10.82 -8.13 -2.73
CA GLY A 118 12.27 -8.34 -2.72
C GLY A 118 12.97 -7.50 -1.65
N GLY A 119 12.31 -7.27 -0.51
CA GLY A 119 12.81 -6.46 0.60
C GLY A 119 12.59 -4.95 0.47
N HIS A 120 11.92 -4.47 -0.59
CA HIS A 120 11.58 -3.06 -0.73
C HIS A 120 10.28 -2.71 0.01
N TRP A 121 10.38 -2.55 1.32
CA TRP A 121 9.30 -2.04 2.16
C TRP A 121 9.90 -1.31 3.36
N GLY A 122 9.10 -0.50 4.05
CA GLY A 122 9.57 0.25 5.20
C GLY A 122 8.46 0.82 6.06
N VAL A 123 8.88 1.47 7.15
CA VAL A 123 7.99 2.15 8.09
C VAL A 123 8.51 3.57 8.30
N THR A 124 7.64 4.55 8.10
CA THR A 124 7.89 5.94 8.45
C THR A 124 7.08 6.25 9.70
N LEU A 125 7.76 6.54 10.81
CA LEU A 125 7.10 7.02 12.02
C LEU A 125 6.66 8.47 11.84
N GLU A 126 5.45 8.77 12.28
CA GLU A 126 4.88 10.11 12.24
C GLU A 126 4.45 10.53 13.66
N PRO A 127 4.28 11.84 13.93
CA PRO A 127 3.91 12.31 15.27
C PRO A 127 2.64 11.66 15.85
N LEU A 128 1.69 11.28 14.98
CA LEU A 128 0.39 10.72 15.36
C LEU A 128 0.14 9.33 14.77
N GLY A 129 1.19 8.56 14.48
CA GLY A 129 1.04 7.22 13.93
C GLY A 129 2.27 6.73 13.18
N LYS A 130 2.02 5.92 12.16
CA LYS A 130 3.06 5.47 11.24
C LYS A 130 2.46 5.22 9.86
N THR A 131 3.32 5.23 8.87
CA THR A 131 3.00 4.78 7.52
C THR A 131 3.88 3.59 7.19
N VAL A 132 3.27 2.43 7.00
CA VAL A 132 3.93 1.24 6.47
C VAL A 132 3.75 1.24 4.97
N HIS A 133 4.83 1.06 4.20
CA HIS A 133 4.78 1.06 2.74
C HIS A 133 5.53 -0.14 2.18
N ALA A 134 5.10 -0.60 1.01
CA ALA A 134 5.76 -1.65 0.24
C ALA A 134 5.83 -1.24 -1.24
N ASP A 135 7.00 -1.37 -1.84
CA ASP A 135 7.25 -1.01 -3.24
C ASP A 135 7.23 -2.29 -4.07
N LEU A 136 6.16 -2.46 -4.83
CA LEU A 136 5.93 -3.61 -5.69
C LEU A 136 6.34 -3.27 -7.12
N ARG A 137 7.12 -4.15 -7.75
CA ARG A 137 7.63 -3.96 -9.10
C ARG A 137 7.14 -5.04 -10.04
N THR A 138 6.89 -4.68 -11.29
CA THR A 138 6.63 -5.66 -12.37
C THR A 138 7.85 -6.55 -12.50
N ARG A 139 7.67 -7.86 -12.61
CA ARG A 139 8.80 -8.75 -12.90
C ARG A 139 9.33 -8.40 -14.30
N PRO A 140 10.66 -8.31 -14.50
CA PRO A 140 11.20 -8.20 -15.85
C PRO A 140 10.79 -9.47 -16.61
N THR A 141 10.08 -9.27 -17.71
CA THR A 141 9.80 -10.30 -18.72
C THR A 141 11.07 -10.71 -19.43
#